data_AF-A0A7T8HFM5-F1
#
_entry.id   AF-A0A7T8HFM5-F1
#
_cell.length_a   1.000
_cell.length_b   1.000
_cell.length_c   1.000
_cell.angle_alpha   90.00
_cell.angle_beta   90.00
_cell.angle_gamma   90.00
#
_symmetry.space_group_name_H-M   'P 1'
#
loop_
_entity.id
_entity.type
_entity.pdbx_description
1 polymer ?
#
loop_
_entity_poly.entity_id
_entity_poly.type
_entity_poly.pdbx_seq_one_letter_code
_entity_poly.pdbx_strand_id
1 'polypeptide(L)'
;FFTCLSEAMMCITTWVIYMAPIGVFFLIGGQILEMEDLSLVAGQLGLYFMTVLVGLFFHGFVVLPIIFTVCTRILPFKFIANMTNAFTTAFGTASSSATLPVTINLLEEKNGIKVSFDDLFFRFVLPIGATINMDGTALYEAVAAIFISQIRGMSMSIGQIIAISITATAASIGAAGIPQAGLVTMVMVLDTVGLPAEDVTIILAVDWLLDR
;
A
#
# COMPACT_ATOMS: atom_id res chain seq x y z
N PHE A 1 31.25 -13.45 -2.27
CA PHE A 1 30.81 -12.30 -3.09
C PHE A 1 29.43 -11.82 -2.66
N PHE A 2 28.35 -12.57 -2.89
CA PHE A 2 26.98 -12.12 -2.58
C PHE A 2 26.70 -11.84 -1.10
N THR A 3 27.31 -12.57 -0.17
CA THR A 3 27.18 -12.31 1.28
C THR A 3 27.78 -10.95 1.67
N CYS A 4 29.01 -10.66 1.24
CA CYS A 4 29.66 -9.37 1.50
C CYS A 4 28.91 -8.20 0.82
N LEU A 5 28.34 -8.44 -0.37
CA LEU A 5 27.51 -7.44 -1.05
C LEU A 5 26.24 -7.14 -0.25
N SER A 6 25.61 -8.17 0.31
CA SER A 6 24.43 -8.01 1.17
C SER A 6 24.76 -7.23 2.45
N GLU A 7 25.85 -7.58 3.15
CA GLU A 7 26.30 -6.84 4.33
C GLU A 7 26.57 -5.37 4.00
N ALA A 8 27.17 -5.08 2.83
CA ALA A 8 27.35 -3.71 2.36
C ALA A 8 26.01 -2.99 2.09
N MET A 9 25.03 -3.67 1.50
CA MET A 9 23.68 -3.12 1.28
C MET A 9 22.94 -2.85 2.59
N MET A 10 23.10 -3.69 3.62
CA MET A 10 22.52 -3.47 4.95
C MET A 10 23.15 -2.25 5.65
N CYS A 11 24.46 -2.05 5.49
CA CYS A 11 25.15 -0.85 5.97
C CYS A 11 24.59 0.43 5.31
N ILE A 12 24.45 0.42 3.98
CA ILE A 12 23.85 1.54 3.22
C ILE A 12 22.41 1.79 3.68
N THR A 13 21.63 0.73 3.86
CA THR A 13 20.24 0.82 4.32
C THR A 13 20.15 1.48 5.70
N THR A 14 21.07 1.16 6.60
CA THR A 14 21.14 1.78 7.92
C THR A 14 21.34 3.28 7.81
N TRP A 15 22.21 3.76 6.92
CA TRP A 15 22.37 5.19 6.66
C TRP A 15 21.10 5.84 6.10
N VAL A 16 20.39 5.15 5.21
CA VAL A 16 19.11 5.61 4.67
C VAL A 16 18.07 5.74 5.78
N ILE A 17 17.97 4.79 6.71
CA ILE A 17 17.04 4.85 7.85
C ILE A 17 17.33 6.08 8.73
N TYR A 18 18.61 6.41 8.98
CA TYR A 18 18.96 7.61 9.73
C TYR A 18 18.56 8.91 9.01
N MET A 19 18.59 8.93 7.67
CA MET A 19 18.18 10.09 6.87
C MET A 19 16.67 10.12 6.58
N ALA A 20 15.96 9.00 6.73
CA ALA A 20 14.55 8.87 6.40
C ALA A 20 13.65 9.94 7.05
N PRO A 21 13.81 10.33 8.34
CA PRO A 21 12.96 11.36 8.93
C PRO A 21 13.05 12.72 8.22
N ILE A 22 14.24 13.08 7.73
CA ILE A 22 14.46 14.34 7.00
C ILE A 22 13.84 14.23 5.60
N GLY A 23 14.06 13.11 4.90
CA GLY A 23 13.48 12.87 3.59
C GLY A 23 11.95 12.87 3.62
N VAL A 24 11.36 12.14 4.57
CA VAL A 24 9.90 12.08 4.79
C VAL A 24 9.33 13.48 5.07
N PHE A 25 10.01 14.30 5.87
CA PHE A 25 9.57 15.67 6.15
C PHE A 25 9.47 16.52 4.87
N PHE A 26 10.49 16.49 4.01
CA PHE A 26 10.46 17.23 2.75
C PHE A 26 9.50 16.64 1.71
N LEU A 27 9.32 15.32 1.68
CA LEU A 27 8.37 14.66 0.79
C LEU A 27 6.92 15.03 1.15
N ILE A 28 6.58 15.00 2.44
CA ILE A 28 5.27 15.48 2.93
C ILE A 28 5.11 16.98 2.65
N GLY A 29 6.14 17.78 2.96
CA GLY A 29 6.10 19.23 2.76
C GLY A 29 5.92 19.65 1.30
N GLY A 30 6.67 19.04 0.38
CA GLY A 30 6.56 19.34 -1.06
C GLY A 30 5.18 19.02 -1.63
N GLN A 31 4.55 17.98 -1.12
CA GLN A 31 3.27 17.51 -1.62
C GLN A 31 2.10 18.34 -1.08
N ILE A 32 2.20 18.84 0.15
CA ILE A 32 1.25 19.84 0.68
C ILE A 32 1.30 21.14 -0.14
N LEU A 33 2.46 21.53 -0.65
CA LEU A 33 2.62 22.75 -1.47
C LEU A 33 2.03 22.61 -2.88
N GLU A 34 1.94 21.40 -3.43
CA GLU A 34 1.30 21.12 -4.72
C GLU A 34 -0.24 21.06 -4.62
N MET A 35 -0.81 21.12 -3.42
CA MET A 35 -2.27 21.11 -3.24
C MET A 35 -2.88 22.48 -3.56
N GLU A 36 -3.53 22.61 -4.73
CA GLU A 36 -4.17 23.87 -5.15
C GLU A 36 -5.55 24.12 -4.51
N ASP A 37 -6.30 23.09 -4.08
CA ASP A 37 -7.65 23.29 -3.54
C ASP A 37 -8.18 22.17 -2.61
N LEU A 38 -8.19 22.42 -1.30
CA LEU A 38 -8.91 21.62 -0.29
C LEU A 38 -10.43 21.70 -0.42
N SER A 39 -10.93 22.69 -1.16
CA SER A 39 -12.36 22.99 -1.32
C SER A 39 -13.06 22.03 -2.30
N LEU A 40 -12.33 21.49 -3.28
CA LEU A 40 -12.85 20.64 -4.37
C LEU A 40 -13.10 19.18 -3.92
N VAL A 41 -12.48 18.76 -2.82
CA VAL A 41 -12.60 17.42 -2.20
C VAL A 41 -13.87 17.29 -1.34
N ALA A 42 -14.56 18.38 -1.04
CA ALA A 42 -15.38 18.55 0.16
C ALA A 42 -16.72 17.78 0.23
N GLY A 43 -17.11 17.03 -0.79
CA GLY A 43 -18.40 16.31 -0.80
C GLY A 43 -18.25 14.80 -0.91
N GLN A 44 -18.51 14.29 -2.10
CA GLN A 44 -18.54 12.86 -2.39
C GLN A 44 -17.14 12.24 -2.43
N LEU A 45 -16.14 12.98 -2.91
CA LEU A 45 -14.73 12.56 -2.90
C LEU A 45 -14.17 12.43 -1.48
N GLY A 46 -14.56 13.32 -0.56
CA GLY A 46 -14.20 13.23 0.86
C GLY A 46 -14.79 11.97 1.53
N LEU A 47 -16.04 11.62 1.22
CA LEU A 47 -16.65 10.38 1.72
C LEU A 47 -15.97 9.13 1.16
N TYR A 48 -15.62 9.14 -0.13
CA TYR A 48 -14.81 8.10 -0.75
C TYR A 48 -13.46 7.95 -0.04
N PHE A 49 -12.72 9.04 0.11
CA PHE A 49 -11.43 9.10 0.80
C PHE A 49 -11.52 8.52 2.22
N MET A 50 -12.52 8.95 2.99
CA MET A 50 -12.75 8.43 4.35
C MET A 50 -13.10 6.94 4.36
N THR A 51 -13.85 6.45 3.36
CA THR A 51 -14.20 5.03 3.24
C THR A 51 -12.96 4.17 2.98
N VAL A 52 -12.08 4.61 2.07
CA VAL A 52 -10.81 3.92 1.80
C VAL A 52 -9.93 3.92 3.05
N LEU A 53 -9.76 5.07 3.71
CA LEU A 53 -8.99 5.15 4.94
C LEU A 53 -9.51 4.21 6.03
N VAL A 54 -10.82 4.23 6.30
CA VAL A 54 -11.42 3.34 7.31
C VAL A 54 -11.18 1.87 6.93
N GLY A 55 -11.30 1.52 5.66
CA GLY A 55 -10.99 0.18 5.16
C GLY A 55 -9.54 -0.22 5.41
N LEU A 56 -8.58 0.64 5.06
CA LEU A 56 -7.15 0.41 5.27
C LEU A 56 -6.80 0.30 6.76
N PHE A 57 -7.31 1.20 7.61
CA PHE A 57 -7.11 1.14 9.06
C PHE A 57 -7.71 -0.13 9.66
N PHE A 58 -8.92 -0.51 9.24
CA PHE A 58 -9.56 -1.74 9.71
C PHE A 58 -8.76 -2.99 9.28
N HIS A 59 -8.33 -3.05 8.01
CA HIS A 59 -7.52 -4.16 7.52
C HIS A 59 -6.16 -4.23 8.24
N GLY A 60 -5.47 -3.10 8.34
CA GLY A 60 -4.12 -3.00 8.91
C GLY A 60 -4.04 -3.19 10.43
N PHE A 61 -5.03 -2.70 11.19
CA PHE A 61 -5.01 -2.75 12.66
C PHE A 61 -5.94 -3.79 13.28
N VAL A 62 -6.89 -4.34 12.53
CA VAL A 62 -7.82 -5.36 13.03
C VAL A 62 -7.60 -6.69 12.32
N VAL A 63 -7.74 -6.73 11.00
CA VAL A 63 -7.69 -8.00 10.24
C VAL A 63 -6.31 -8.65 10.30
N LEU A 64 -5.25 -7.93 9.87
CA LEU A 64 -3.88 -8.46 9.87
C LEU A 64 -3.38 -8.82 11.28
N PRO A 65 -3.59 -8.00 12.33
CA PRO A 65 -3.17 -8.34 13.69
C PRO A 65 -3.92 -9.53 14.27
N ILE A 66 -5.21 -9.72 13.94
CA ILE A 66 -5.96 -10.92 14.33
C ILE A 66 -5.37 -12.16 13.66
N ILE A 67 -5.14 -12.12 12.34
CA ILE A 67 -4.52 -13.23 11.60
C ILE A 67 -3.15 -13.57 12.21
N PHE A 68 -2.33 -12.55 12.47
CA PHE A 68 -1.03 -12.72 13.11
C PHE A 68 -1.15 -13.39 14.48
N THR A 69 -2.08 -12.94 15.32
CA THR A 69 -2.27 -13.46 16.68
C THR A 69 -2.78 -14.90 16.65
N VAL A 70 -3.70 -15.24 15.74
CA VAL A 70 -4.24 -16.60 15.61
C VAL A 70 -3.16 -17.58 15.15
N CYS A 71 -2.34 -17.19 14.16
CA CYS A 71 -1.30 -18.04 13.60
C CYS A 71 -0.08 -18.19 14.52
N THR A 72 0.40 -17.09 15.12
CA THR A 72 1.64 -17.09 15.92
C THR A 72 1.40 -17.27 17.41
N ARG A 73 0.16 -17.04 17.89
CA ARG A 73 -0.21 -16.97 19.32
C ARG A 73 0.58 -15.93 20.11
N ILE A 74 1.10 -14.90 19.43
CA ILE A 74 1.87 -13.80 20.03
C ILE A 74 1.12 -12.48 19.81
N LEU A 75 1.24 -11.56 20.77
CA LEU A 75 0.65 -10.23 20.66
C LEU A 75 1.37 -9.39 19.58
N PRO A 76 0.65 -8.81 18.61
CA PRO A 76 1.22 -8.14 17.43
C PRO A 76 1.81 -6.76 17.74
N PHE A 77 1.44 -6.15 18.87
CA PHE A 77 1.79 -4.76 19.18
C PHE A 77 3.31 -4.49 19.21
N LYS A 78 4.09 -5.42 19.76
CA LYS A 78 5.55 -5.30 19.79
C LYS A 78 6.14 -5.36 18.37
N PHE A 79 5.59 -6.24 17.54
CA PHE A 79 6.01 -6.37 16.15
C PHE A 79 5.71 -5.09 15.36
N ILE A 80 4.48 -4.56 15.48
CA ILE A 80 4.06 -3.32 14.81
C ILE A 80 4.92 -2.13 15.27
N ALA A 81 5.19 -1.99 16.58
CA ALA A 81 6.04 -0.92 17.11
C ALA A 81 7.49 -1.00 16.62
N ASN A 82 8.01 -2.21 16.40
CA ASN A 82 9.35 -2.39 15.84
C ASN A 82 9.42 -1.97 14.36
N MET A 83 8.31 -2.03 13.63
CA MET A 83 8.21 -1.72 12.20
C MET A 83 7.89 -0.25 11.90
N THR A 84 7.77 0.63 12.90
CA THR A 84 7.36 2.04 12.69
C THR A 84 8.21 2.78 11.65
N ASN A 85 9.53 2.55 11.61
CA ASN A 85 10.41 3.19 10.63
C ASN A 85 10.11 2.75 9.19
N ALA A 86 9.69 1.49 8.97
CA ALA A 86 9.26 1.03 7.66
C ALA A 86 7.95 1.71 7.25
N PHE A 87 6.98 1.84 8.17
CA PHE A 87 5.72 2.54 7.89
C PHE A 87 5.94 4.02 7.57
N THR A 88 6.79 4.73 8.31
CA THR A 88 7.10 6.14 8.01
C THR A 88 7.84 6.30 6.68
N THR A 89 8.72 5.34 6.36
CA THR A 89 9.42 5.34 5.07
C THR A 89 8.43 5.08 3.93
N ALA A 90 7.53 4.10 4.08
CA ALA A 90 6.52 3.76 3.08
C ALA A 90 5.58 4.91 2.80
N PHE A 91 5.09 5.54 3.87
CA PHE A 91 4.25 6.73 3.78
C PHE A 91 4.97 7.91 3.10
N GLY A 92 6.26 8.11 3.38
CA GLY A 92 7.03 9.16 2.73
C GLY A 92 7.34 8.89 1.26
N THR A 93 7.72 7.66 0.93
CA THR A 93 8.17 7.29 -0.43
C THR A 93 7.05 6.84 -1.36
N ALA A 94 5.85 6.54 -0.84
CA ALA A 94 4.72 5.97 -1.58
C ALA A 94 5.13 4.73 -2.42
N SER A 95 6.01 3.87 -1.87
CA SER A 95 6.56 2.73 -2.61
C SER A 95 6.97 1.56 -1.72
N SER A 96 6.30 0.43 -1.92
CA SER A 96 6.64 -0.85 -1.27
C SER A 96 8.06 -1.31 -1.61
N SER A 97 8.47 -1.18 -2.88
CA SER A 97 9.81 -1.59 -3.34
C SER A 97 10.93 -0.76 -2.70
N ALA A 98 10.72 0.55 -2.53
CA ALA A 98 11.70 1.43 -1.89
C ALA A 98 11.88 1.11 -0.39
N THR A 99 10.85 0.56 0.26
CA THR A 99 10.86 0.27 1.70
C THR A 99 11.40 -1.11 2.06
N LEU A 100 11.51 -2.01 1.08
CA LEU A 100 11.92 -3.39 1.27
C LEU A 100 13.25 -3.54 2.04
N PRO A 101 14.33 -2.78 1.73
CA PRO A 101 15.57 -2.88 2.49
C PRO A 101 15.40 -2.48 3.96
N VAL A 102 14.63 -1.41 4.22
CA VAL A 102 14.34 -0.93 5.58
C VAL A 102 13.55 -1.98 6.37
N THR A 103 12.57 -2.60 5.73
CA THR A 103 11.76 -3.69 6.30
C THR A 103 12.64 -4.88 6.70
N ILE A 104 13.55 -5.32 5.83
CA ILE A 104 14.47 -6.43 6.11
C ILE A 104 15.33 -6.11 7.34
N ASN A 105 15.91 -4.91 7.40
CA ASN A 105 16.75 -4.49 8.53
C ASN A 105 15.99 -4.48 9.87
N LEU A 106 14.75 -3.98 9.91
CA LEU A 106 13.94 -3.96 11.13
C LEU A 106 13.50 -5.37 11.58
N LEU A 107 13.29 -6.30 10.65
CA LEU A 107 12.99 -7.69 10.97
C LEU A 107 14.19 -8.36 11.67
N GLU A 108 15.41 -8.11 11.18
CA GLU A 108 16.65 -8.62 11.76
C GLU A 108 16.96 -7.99 13.12
N GLU A 109 17.09 -6.66 13.16
CA GLU A 109 17.62 -5.96 14.33
C GLU A 109 16.59 -5.84 15.46
N LYS A 110 15.32 -5.57 15.14
CA LYS A 110 14.30 -5.24 16.16
C LYS A 110 13.37 -6.40 16.50
N ASN A 111 13.00 -7.21 15.51
CA ASN A 111 12.13 -8.36 15.73
C ASN A 111 12.90 -9.65 16.03
N GLY A 112 14.23 -9.64 15.93
CA GLY A 112 15.08 -10.79 16.22
C GLY A 112 14.79 -11.99 15.33
N ILE A 113 14.10 -11.75 14.21
CA ILE A 113 13.90 -12.75 13.18
C ILE A 113 15.25 -12.83 12.49
N LYS A 114 15.92 -13.97 12.61
CA LYS A 114 17.15 -14.21 11.87
C LYS A 114 16.79 -14.31 10.39
N VAL A 115 16.62 -13.16 9.73
CA VAL A 115 16.61 -13.04 8.27
C VAL A 115 18.08 -13.20 7.83
N SER A 116 18.73 -14.28 8.23
CA SER A 116 20.06 -14.57 7.73
C SER A 116 19.91 -14.91 6.25
N PHE A 117 20.85 -14.46 5.42
CA PHE A 117 20.85 -14.72 3.98
C PHE A 117 20.87 -16.21 3.59
N ASP A 118 21.09 -17.09 4.56
CA ASP A 118 21.01 -18.55 4.46
C ASP A 118 19.56 -19.08 4.55
N ASP A 119 18.61 -18.30 5.07
CA ASP A 119 17.20 -18.69 5.12
C ASP A 119 16.50 -18.28 3.81
N LEU A 120 16.52 -19.20 2.86
CA LEU A 120 15.99 -19.04 1.49
C LEU A 120 14.54 -18.52 1.49
N PHE A 121 13.78 -18.82 2.54
CA PHE A 121 12.39 -18.44 2.66
C PHE A 121 12.22 -16.91 2.66
N PHE A 122 12.97 -16.16 3.48
CA PHE A 122 12.78 -14.71 3.59
C PHE A 122 13.31 -13.94 2.37
N ARG A 123 14.40 -14.41 1.75
CA ARG A 123 14.95 -13.83 0.50
C ARG A 123 14.00 -13.94 -0.68
N PHE A 124 13.08 -14.89 -0.64
CA PHE A 124 12.09 -15.11 -1.69
C PHE A 124 10.76 -14.43 -1.35
N VAL A 125 10.27 -14.63 -0.13
CA VAL A 125 8.93 -14.19 0.28
C VAL A 125 8.84 -12.66 0.40
N LEU A 126 9.87 -11.98 0.93
CA LEU A 126 9.78 -10.52 1.12
C LEU A 126 9.79 -9.73 -0.21
N PRO A 127 10.69 -10.01 -1.18
CA PRO A 127 10.66 -9.32 -2.47
C PRO A 127 9.43 -9.67 -3.32
N ILE A 128 8.97 -10.92 -3.26
CA ILE A 128 7.75 -11.33 -3.97
C ILE A 128 6.52 -10.71 -3.31
N GLY A 129 6.47 -10.70 -1.98
CA GLY A 129 5.40 -10.04 -1.23
C GLY A 129 5.31 -8.55 -1.54
N ALA A 130 6.44 -7.85 -1.67
CA ALA A 130 6.45 -6.42 -2.03
C ALA A 130 5.87 -6.11 -3.41
N THR A 131 5.80 -7.10 -4.31
CA THR A 131 5.22 -6.94 -5.66
C THR A 131 3.81 -7.54 -5.76
N ILE A 132 3.57 -8.71 -5.19
CA ILE A 132 2.32 -9.47 -5.36
C ILE A 132 1.28 -9.10 -4.30
N ASN A 133 1.70 -8.80 -3.07
CA ASN A 133 0.79 -8.61 -1.94
C ASN A 133 0.35 -7.14 -1.81
N MET A 134 -0.51 -6.71 -2.74
CA MET A 134 -1.03 -5.35 -2.81
C MET A 134 -2.47 -5.24 -2.27
N ASP A 135 -2.68 -5.60 -1.00
CA ASP A 135 -3.99 -5.52 -0.34
C ASP A 135 -4.60 -4.11 -0.40
N GLY A 136 -3.76 -3.08 -0.22
CA GLY A 136 -4.18 -1.69 -0.27
C GLY A 136 -4.74 -1.31 -1.64
N THR A 137 -4.05 -1.72 -2.71
CA THR A 137 -4.49 -1.49 -4.10
C THR A 137 -5.79 -2.21 -4.40
N ALA A 138 -5.93 -3.48 -3.99
CA ALA A 138 -7.18 -4.22 -4.19
C ALA A 138 -8.37 -3.57 -3.48
N LEU A 139 -8.16 -3.07 -2.24
CA LEU A 139 -9.19 -2.35 -1.48
C LEU A 139 -9.55 -1.02 -2.15
N TYR A 140 -8.53 -0.24 -2.53
CA TYR A 140 -8.69 1.04 -3.22
C TYR A 140 -9.50 0.87 -4.52
N GLU A 141 -9.12 -0.08 -5.38
CA GLU A 141 -9.76 -0.32 -6.66
C GLU A 141 -11.22 -0.78 -6.50
N ALA A 142 -11.48 -1.67 -5.54
CA ALA A 142 -12.83 -2.15 -5.27
C ALA A 142 -13.76 -1.02 -4.79
N VAL A 143 -13.29 -0.18 -3.86
CA VAL A 143 -14.06 0.96 -3.34
C VAL A 143 -14.26 2.01 -4.44
N ALA A 144 -13.23 2.29 -5.25
CA ALA A 144 -13.31 3.23 -6.35
C ALA A 144 -14.34 2.82 -7.42
N ALA A 145 -14.40 1.54 -7.78
CA ALA A 145 -15.34 1.04 -8.79
C ALA A 145 -16.79 1.17 -8.30
N ILE A 146 -17.03 0.84 -7.02
CA ILE A 146 -18.34 0.99 -6.39
C ILE A 146 -18.73 2.47 -6.30
N PHE A 147 -17.79 3.34 -5.92
CA PHE A 147 -18.00 4.77 -5.82
C PHE A 147 -18.38 5.40 -7.17
N ILE A 148 -17.64 5.07 -8.24
CA ILE A 148 -17.94 5.57 -9.59
C ILE A 148 -19.32 5.09 -10.06
N SER A 149 -19.68 3.83 -9.77
CA SER A 149 -21.02 3.33 -10.06
C SER A 149 -22.12 4.10 -9.34
N GLN A 150 -21.89 4.47 -8.08
CA GLN A 150 -22.83 5.27 -7.28
C GLN A 150 -22.99 6.68 -7.85
N ILE A 151 -21.89 7.32 -8.28
CA ILE A 151 -21.95 8.64 -8.96
C ILE A 151 -22.78 8.56 -10.24
N ARG A 152 -22.61 7.50 -11.03
CA ARG A 152 -23.38 7.30 -12.26
C ARG A 152 -24.82 6.85 -12.03
N GLY A 153 -25.24 6.65 -10.79
CA GLY A 153 -26.58 6.15 -10.45
C GLY A 153 -26.83 4.72 -10.96
N MET A 154 -25.78 3.95 -11.21
CA MET A 154 -25.90 2.56 -11.65
C MET A 154 -25.98 1.64 -10.43
N SER A 155 -27.03 0.81 -10.39
CA SER A 155 -27.18 -0.22 -9.37
C SER A 155 -26.28 -1.41 -9.70
N MET A 156 -25.37 -1.75 -8.80
CA MET A 156 -24.55 -2.95 -8.94
C MET A 156 -25.33 -4.19 -8.49
N SER A 157 -25.33 -5.20 -9.34
CA SER A 157 -25.77 -6.55 -8.97
C SER A 157 -24.71 -7.23 -8.11
N ILE A 158 -25.12 -8.24 -7.34
CA ILE A 158 -24.20 -9.08 -6.55
C ILE A 158 -23.11 -9.71 -7.45
N GLY A 159 -23.46 -10.09 -8.68
CA GLY A 159 -22.51 -10.63 -9.65
C GLY A 159 -21.41 -9.64 -10.03
N GLN A 160 -21.74 -8.36 -10.21
CA GLN A 160 -20.75 -7.31 -10.50
C GLN A 160 -19.85 -7.02 -9.29
N ILE A 161 -20.39 -7.07 -8.06
CA ILE A 161 -19.58 -6.90 -6.85
C ILE A 161 -18.54 -8.03 -6.72
N ILE A 162 -18.96 -9.27 -6.97
CA ILE A 162 -18.05 -10.43 -6.97
C ILE A 162 -17.01 -10.29 -8.09
N ALA A 163 -17.43 -9.87 -9.28
CA ALA A 163 -16.52 -9.63 -10.40
C ALA A 163 -15.44 -8.60 -10.03
N ILE A 164 -15.83 -7.44 -9.49
CA ILE A 164 -14.90 -6.40 -9.00
C ILE A 164 -13.93 -6.97 -7.97
N SER A 165 -14.42 -7.75 -7.00
CA SER A 165 -13.54 -8.32 -5.97
C SER A 165 -12.46 -9.23 -6.58
N ILE A 166 -12.83 -10.06 -7.56
CA ILE A 166 -11.89 -10.97 -8.22
C ILE A 166 -10.93 -10.19 -9.12
N THR A 167 -11.44 -9.25 -9.90
CA THR A 167 -10.63 -8.48 -10.87
C THR A 167 -9.69 -7.51 -10.17
N ALA A 168 -10.12 -6.83 -9.12
CA ALA A 168 -9.24 -5.99 -8.30
C ALA A 168 -8.13 -6.81 -7.63
N THR A 169 -8.46 -7.99 -7.10
CA THR A 169 -7.43 -8.89 -6.52
C THR A 169 -6.43 -9.39 -7.57
N ALA A 170 -6.91 -9.70 -8.79
CA ALA A 170 -6.03 -10.13 -9.87
C ALA A 170 -5.18 -8.98 -10.42
N ALA A 171 -5.76 -7.79 -10.53
CA ALA A 171 -5.10 -6.60 -11.04
C ALA A 171 -4.05 -6.07 -10.06
N SER A 172 -4.31 -6.14 -8.75
CA SER A 172 -3.37 -5.72 -7.71
C SER A 172 -2.07 -6.51 -7.73
N ILE A 173 -2.09 -7.79 -8.17
CA ILE A 173 -0.86 -8.60 -8.36
C ILE A 173 0.00 -8.05 -9.51
N GLY A 174 -0.64 -7.46 -10.52
CA GLY A 174 0.01 -6.90 -11.71
C GLY A 174 0.45 -5.45 -11.56
N ALA A 175 0.02 -4.76 -10.50
CA ALA A 175 0.46 -3.39 -10.23
C ALA A 175 1.94 -3.38 -9.83
N ALA A 176 2.70 -2.44 -10.39
CA ALA A 176 4.10 -2.26 -10.03
C ALA A 176 4.19 -1.54 -8.67
N GLY A 177 5.16 -1.91 -7.81
CA GLY A 177 5.37 -1.27 -6.50
C GLY A 177 5.98 0.14 -6.57
N ILE A 178 5.52 0.95 -7.51
CA ILE A 178 5.94 2.33 -7.79
C ILE A 178 4.72 3.26 -7.60
N PRO A 179 4.95 4.55 -7.29
CA PRO A 179 3.87 5.51 -7.09
C PRO A 179 2.93 5.57 -8.30
N GLN A 180 1.63 5.76 -8.06
CA GLN A 180 0.57 5.94 -9.05
C GLN A 180 0.34 4.74 -10.00
N ALA A 181 0.91 3.57 -9.70
CA ALA A 181 0.72 2.37 -10.52
C ALA A 181 -0.74 1.87 -10.56
N GLY A 182 -1.52 2.17 -9.51
CA GLY A 182 -2.91 1.74 -9.35
C GLY A 182 -3.88 2.33 -10.39
N LEU A 183 -3.54 3.46 -11.02
CA LEU A 183 -4.43 4.10 -12.00
C LEU A 183 -4.61 3.26 -13.27
N VAL A 184 -3.57 2.53 -13.70
CA VAL A 184 -3.62 1.69 -14.90
C VAL A 184 -4.45 0.42 -14.65
N THR A 185 -4.29 -0.18 -13.48
CA THR A 185 -5.05 -1.37 -13.08
C THR A 185 -6.51 -1.03 -12.77
N MET A 186 -6.80 0.19 -12.31
CA MET A 186 -8.16 0.68 -12.11
C MET A 186 -9.01 0.66 -13.39
N VAL A 187 -8.42 1.02 -14.54
CA VAL A 187 -9.11 0.97 -15.85
C VAL A 187 -9.59 -0.45 -16.16
N MET A 188 -8.77 -1.46 -15.83
CA MET A 188 -9.14 -2.87 -16.02
C MET A 188 -10.33 -3.25 -15.15
N VAL A 189 -10.37 -2.81 -13.89
CA VAL A 189 -11.48 -3.10 -12.96
C VAL A 189 -12.78 -2.44 -13.44
N LEU A 190 -12.73 -1.19 -13.91
CA LEU A 190 -13.92 -0.50 -14.45
C LEU A 190 -14.47 -1.19 -15.70
N ASP A 191 -13.61 -1.60 -16.62
CA ASP A 191 -14.00 -2.29 -17.85
C ASP A 191 -14.75 -3.60 -17.54
N THR A 192 -14.33 -4.32 -16.49
CA THR A 192 -14.96 -5.60 -16.10
C THR A 192 -16.44 -5.48 -15.70
N VAL A 193 -16.88 -4.28 -15.31
CA VAL A 193 -18.28 -3.99 -14.97
C VAL A 193 -18.97 -3.05 -15.97
N GLY A 194 -18.30 -2.73 -17.08
CA GLY A 194 -18.83 -1.85 -18.14
C GLY A 194 -18.85 -0.37 -17.75
N LEU A 195 -17.99 0.05 -16.83
CA LEU A 195 -17.83 1.46 -16.46
C LEU A 195 -16.84 2.17 -17.40
N PRO A 196 -17.10 3.43 -17.81
CA PRO A 196 -16.18 4.18 -18.65
C PRO A 196 -14.84 4.45 -17.95
N ALA A 197 -13.74 4.12 -18.62
CA ALA A 197 -12.38 4.36 -18.11
C ALA A 197 -12.05 5.83 -17.84
N GLU A 198 -12.77 6.76 -18.49
CA GLU A 198 -12.60 8.20 -18.31
C GLU A 198 -12.90 8.66 -16.87
N ASP A 199 -13.70 7.90 -16.13
CA ASP A 199 -14.08 8.22 -14.74
C ASP A 199 -12.93 8.05 -13.74
N VAL A 200 -11.82 7.42 -14.12
CA VAL A 200 -10.61 7.36 -13.28
C VAL A 200 -10.07 8.77 -12.99
N THR A 201 -10.34 9.74 -13.87
CA THR A 201 -9.95 11.14 -13.64
C THR A 201 -10.62 11.76 -12.40
N ILE A 202 -11.78 11.24 -11.99
CA ILE A 202 -12.53 11.72 -10.82
C ILE A 202 -11.77 11.44 -9.52
N ILE A 203 -11.12 10.27 -9.43
CA ILE A 203 -10.38 9.82 -8.24
C ILE A 203 -8.92 10.30 -8.24
N LEU A 204 -8.39 10.72 -9.40
CA LEU A 204 -7.01 11.18 -9.55
C LEU A 204 -6.65 12.34 -8.60
N ALA A 205 -7.61 13.20 -8.27
CA ALA A 205 -7.42 14.33 -7.36
C ALA A 205 -7.07 13.91 -5.91
N VAL A 206 -7.44 12.69 -5.50
CA VAL A 206 -7.18 12.15 -4.15
C VAL A 206 -6.19 10.98 -4.16
N ASP A 207 -5.82 10.48 -5.34
CA ASP A 207 -4.93 9.33 -5.54
C ASP A 207 -3.57 9.54 -4.85
N TRP A 208 -2.95 10.70 -5.05
CA TRP A 208 -1.65 11.05 -4.43
C TRP A 208 -1.64 10.95 -2.89
N LEU A 209 -2.80 11.11 -2.25
CA LEU A 209 -2.95 11.03 -0.79
C LEU A 209 -3.29 9.62 -0.33
N LEU A 210 -4.04 8.86 -1.14
CA LEU A 210 -4.42 7.47 -0.86
C LEU A 210 -3.32 6.46 -1.19
N ASP A 211 -2.38 6.82 -2.08
CA ASP A 211 -1.23 5.99 -2.48
C ASP A 211 -0.11 5.94 -1.43
N ARG A 212 -0.26 6.66 -0.30
CA ARG A 212 0.69 6.70 0.82
C ARG A 212 0.30 5.80 1.99
#